data_AF-A0A945MKZ6-F1
#
_entry.id   AF-A0A945MKZ6-F1
#
_cell.length_a   1.000
_cell.length_b   1.000
_cell.length_c   1.000
_cell.angle_alpha   90.00
_cell.angle_beta   90.00
_cell.angle_gamma   90.00
#
_symmetry.space_group_name_H-M   'P 1'
#
loop_
_entity.id
_entity.type
_entity.pdbx_description
1 polymer ?
#
loop_
_entity_poly.entity_id
_entity_poly.type
_entity_poly.pdbx_seq_one_letter_code
_entity_poly.pdbx_strand_id
1 'polypeptide(L)'
;MSRNSATMGRVSYVNRRRRTSASPAVDSPAPPLRPHRLSWAALLARVFALDVTVCPVCPDCGGRLRLIAALPDPVSVRRYLHGVGLPTDPPPLLPARAPPQQGGDFAG
;
A
#
# COMPACT_ATOMS: atom_id res chain seq x y z
N MET A 1 -27.72 6.56 -39.37
CA MET A 1 -27.91 5.20 -38.80
C MET A 1 -26.55 4.66 -38.34
N SER A 2 -26.54 3.85 -37.27
CA SER A 2 -25.37 3.15 -36.69
C SER A 2 -24.60 3.95 -35.62
N ARG A 3 -25.10 4.04 -34.37
CA ARG A 3 -24.99 3.10 -33.22
C ARG A 3 -23.56 2.96 -32.67
N ASN A 4 -23.17 3.90 -31.81
CA ASN A 4 -22.04 3.72 -30.89
C ASN A 4 -22.52 2.87 -29.69
N SER A 5 -22.26 1.57 -29.76
CA SER A 5 -22.55 0.63 -28.68
C SER A 5 -21.55 0.81 -27.54
N ALA A 6 -21.94 1.59 -26.53
CA ALA A 6 -21.25 1.66 -25.25
C ALA A 6 -21.68 0.47 -24.38
N THR A 7 -20.85 -0.58 -24.32
CA THR A 7 -21.01 -1.64 -23.31
C THR A 7 -20.10 -1.32 -22.14
N MET A 8 -20.55 -0.43 -21.26
CA MET A 8 -19.87 -0.14 -20.00
C MET A 8 -20.08 -1.34 -19.07
N GLY A 9 -19.14 -2.28 -19.11
CA GLY A 9 -19.11 -3.45 -18.24
C GLY A 9 -19.14 -3.02 -16.77
N ARG A 10 -20.11 -3.58 -16.03
CA ARG A 10 -20.42 -3.28 -14.63
C ARG A 10 -19.31 -3.81 -13.72
N VAL A 11 -18.35 -2.97 -13.32
CA VAL A 11 -17.30 -3.35 -12.37
C VAL A 11 -17.94 -3.58 -11.00
N SER A 12 -17.96 -4.83 -10.55
CA SER A 12 -18.50 -5.23 -9.25
C SER A 12 -17.35 -5.72 -8.36
N TYR A 13 -16.87 -4.89 -7.44
CA TYR A 13 -15.98 -5.34 -6.37
C TYR A 13 -16.82 -5.83 -5.19
N VAL A 14 -17.01 -7.14 -5.08
CA VAL A 14 -17.65 -7.74 -3.90
C VAL A 14 -16.59 -7.98 -2.84
N ASN A 15 -16.41 -7.03 -1.92
CA ASN A 15 -15.67 -7.29 -0.68
C ASN A 15 -16.66 -7.58 0.45
N ARG A 16 -17.20 -8.80 0.49
CA ARG A 16 -18.13 -9.23 1.53
C ARG A 16 -17.38 -9.87 2.69
N ARG A 17 -16.69 -9.06 3.51
CA ARG A 17 -16.33 -9.51 4.86
C ARG A 17 -17.59 -9.46 5.73
N ARG A 18 -18.30 -10.59 5.83
CA ARG A 18 -19.37 -10.76 6.83
C ARG A 18 -18.75 -10.60 8.23
N ARG A 19 -19.29 -9.69 9.03
CA ARG A 19 -19.03 -9.61 10.47
C ARG A 19 -20.08 -10.47 11.20
N THR A 20 -19.53 -11.38 12.02
CA THR A 20 -19.92 -11.84 13.36
C THR A 20 -21.29 -12.47 13.62
N SER A 21 -21.26 -13.65 14.24
CA SER A 21 -22.05 -13.95 15.43
C SER A 21 -21.16 -14.64 16.47
N ALA A 22 -21.08 -14.06 17.67
CA ALA A 22 -20.35 -14.63 18.81
C ALA A 22 -21.16 -15.79 19.41
N SER A 23 -20.48 -16.89 19.74
CA SER A 23 -21.01 -17.97 20.58
C SER A 23 -20.03 -18.16 21.76
N PRO A 24 -20.48 -18.28 23.02
CA PRO A 24 -19.60 -18.19 24.17
C PRO A 24 -18.95 -19.53 24.56
N ALA A 25 -17.70 -19.38 25.03
CA ALA A 25 -16.94 -20.14 26.02
C ALA A 25 -16.57 -21.62 25.78
N VAL A 26 -15.25 -21.89 25.68
CA VAL A 26 -14.53 -22.93 26.44
C VAL A 26 -13.09 -22.44 26.69
N ASP A 27 -12.65 -22.43 27.95
CA ASP A 27 -11.27 -22.16 28.37
C ASP A 27 -10.31 -23.21 27.80
N SER A 28 -9.73 -22.91 26.64
CA SER A 28 -8.60 -23.64 26.09
C SER A 28 -7.37 -22.74 26.20
N PRO A 29 -6.21 -23.24 26.68
CA PRO A 29 -5.01 -22.42 26.80
C PRO A 29 -4.68 -21.85 25.42
N ALA A 30 -4.73 -20.52 25.32
CA ALA A 30 -4.57 -19.82 24.06
C ALA A 30 -3.24 -20.27 23.40
N PRO A 31 -3.25 -20.67 22.12
CA PRO A 31 -2.02 -21.00 21.42
C PRO A 31 -1.07 -19.80 21.46
N PRO A 32 0.26 -20.00 21.51
CA PRO A 32 1.21 -18.91 21.53
C PRO A 32 0.90 -17.94 20.38
N LEU A 33 0.77 -16.66 20.72
CA LEU A 33 0.46 -15.60 19.77
C LEU A 33 1.44 -15.71 18.60
N ARG A 34 0.93 -16.07 17.42
CA ARG A 34 1.72 -16.10 16.19
C ARG A 34 2.41 -14.74 16.02
N PRO A 35 3.65 -14.68 15.50
CA PRO A 35 4.35 -13.42 15.29
C PRO A 35 3.41 -12.43 14.61
N HIS A 36 3.16 -11.31 15.29
CA HIS A 36 2.15 -10.35 14.86
C HIS A 36 2.45 -9.93 13.43
N ARG A 37 1.52 -10.21 12.50
CA ARG A 37 1.59 -9.64 11.16
C ARG A 37 1.51 -8.13 11.31
N LEU A 38 2.63 -7.45 11.04
CA LEU A 38 2.66 -5.98 11.01
C LEU A 38 1.68 -5.48 9.96
N SER A 39 0.99 -4.38 10.26
CA SER A 39 0.17 -3.70 9.26
C SER A 39 1.07 -3.18 8.14
N TRP A 40 0.50 -3.02 6.94
CA TRP A 40 1.24 -2.44 5.82
C TRP A 40 1.87 -1.08 6.17
N ALA A 41 1.14 -0.23 6.90
CA ALA A 41 1.66 1.06 7.38
C ALA A 41 2.84 0.89 8.35
N ALA A 42 2.77 -0.05 9.30
CA ALA A 42 3.86 -0.31 10.24
C ALA A 42 5.12 -0.83 9.53
N LEU A 43 4.97 -1.59 8.44
CA LEU A 43 6.10 -2.02 7.62
C LEU A 43 6.76 -0.85 6.88
N LEU A 44 5.97 0.07 6.30
CA LEU A 44 6.50 1.26 5.65
C LEU A 44 7.25 2.16 6.63
N ALA A 45 6.71 2.37 7.83
CA ALA A 45 7.37 3.13 8.88
C ALA A 45 8.71 2.49 9.28
N ARG A 46 8.78 1.16 9.34
CA ARG A 46 10.01 0.45 9.70
C ARG A 46 11.08 0.51 8.61
N VAL A 47 10.72 0.35 7.34
CA VAL A 47 11.69 0.21 6.23
C VAL A 47 12.09 1.57 5.66
N PHE A 48 11.13 2.48 5.54
CA PHE A 48 11.31 3.78 4.89
C PHE A 48 11.26 4.97 5.85
N ALA A 49 11.14 4.72 7.16
CA ALA A 49 10.91 5.78 8.15
C ALA A 49 9.70 6.68 7.83
N LEU A 50 8.70 6.12 7.13
CA LEU A 50 7.54 6.84 6.61
C LEU A 50 6.24 6.35 7.27
N ASP A 51 5.62 7.17 8.12
CA ASP A 51 4.30 6.89 8.69
C ASP A 51 3.18 7.49 7.83
N VAL A 52 2.58 6.65 6.98
CA VAL A 52 1.44 7.01 6.11
C VAL A 52 0.16 7.36 6.85
N THR A 53 0.09 7.15 8.17
CA THR A 53 -1.09 7.46 8.97
C THR A 53 -1.07 8.89 9.51
N VAL A 54 0.04 9.60 9.41
CA VAL A 54 0.20 10.98 9.85
C VAL A 54 0.39 11.89 8.64
N CYS A 55 -0.27 13.04 8.64
CA CYS A 55 -0.11 14.02 7.57
C CYS A 55 1.34 14.54 7.52
N PRO A 56 2.07 14.39 6.40
CA PRO A 56 3.44 14.88 6.28
C PRO A 56 3.52 16.38 5.93
N VAL A 57 2.42 16.98 5.45
CA VAL A 57 2.40 18.36 4.92
C VAL A 57 2.34 19.40 6.03
N CYS A 58 1.73 19.08 7.17
CA CYS A 58 1.62 19.98 8.30
C CYS A 58 2.09 19.26 9.57
N PRO A 59 3.32 19.53 10.04
CA PRO A 59 3.86 18.94 11.27
C PRO A 59 2.98 19.22 12.49
N ASP A 60 2.33 20.39 12.51
CA ASP A 60 1.51 20.85 13.63
C ASP A 60 0.09 20.28 13.61
N CYS A 61 -0.39 19.76 12.48
CA CYS A 61 -1.78 19.29 12.41
C CYS A 61 -1.99 17.95 13.12
N GLY A 62 -0.95 17.12 13.27
CA GLY A 62 -1.02 15.78 13.87
C GLY A 62 -2.13 14.90 13.25
N GLY A 63 -2.59 15.24 12.05
CA GLY A 63 -3.84 14.75 11.50
C GLY A 63 -3.70 13.31 11.04
N ARG A 64 -4.63 12.44 11.48
CA ARG A 64 -4.68 11.06 11.00
C ARG A 64 -5.18 11.02 9.56
N LEU A 65 -4.33 10.54 8.65
CA LEU A 65 -4.70 10.28 7.27
C LEU A 65 -5.58 9.03 7.17
N ARG A 66 -6.51 9.04 6.21
CA ARG A 66 -7.38 7.91 5.89
C ARG A 66 -7.17 7.52 4.43
N LEU A 67 -7.06 6.22 4.15
CA LEU A 67 -7.01 5.71 2.79
C LEU A 67 -8.40 5.88 2.14
N ILE A 68 -8.50 6.76 1.15
CA ILE A 68 -9.77 7.07 0.47
C ILE A 68 -10.01 6.20 -0.77
N ALA A 69 -8.94 5.82 -1.47
CA ALA A 69 -9.01 5.00 -2.67
C ALA A 69 -7.66 4.34 -2.95
N ALA A 70 -7.69 3.17 -3.58
CA ALA A 70 -6.52 2.54 -4.20
C ALA A 70 -6.78 2.45 -5.70
N LEU A 71 -5.86 2.95 -6.51
CA LEU A 71 -5.97 2.97 -7.97
C LEU A 71 -5.00 1.94 -8.56
N PRO A 72 -5.46 0.69 -8.83
CA PRO A 72 -4.60 -0.34 -9.39
C PRO A 72 -4.41 -0.20 -10.91
N ASP A 73 -5.33 0.48 -11.59
CA ASP A 73 -5.32 0.64 -13.03
C ASP A 73 -4.42 1.81 -13.48
N PRO A 74 -3.49 1.60 -14.44
CA PRO A 74 -2.53 2.63 -14.84
C PRO A 74 -3.19 3.84 -15.51
N VAL A 75 -4.30 3.67 -16.22
CA VAL A 75 -5.03 4.78 -16.87
C VAL A 75 -5.61 5.70 -15.80
N SER A 76 -6.17 5.12 -14.75
CA SER A 76 -6.73 5.83 -13.60
C SER A 76 -5.66 6.61 -12.84
N VAL A 77 -4.49 6.01 -12.61
CA VAL A 77 -3.34 6.67 -11.97
C VAL A 77 -2.89 7.89 -12.78
N ARG A 78 -2.70 7.72 -14.10
CA ARG A 78 -2.29 8.83 -14.98
C ARG A 78 -3.31 9.98 -14.97
N ARG A 79 -4.60 9.66 -15.05
CA ARG A 79 -5.67 10.67 -15.02
C ARG A 79 -5.68 11.45 -13.71
N TYR A 80 -5.50 10.75 -12.58
CA TYR A 80 -5.42 11.40 -11.27
C TYR A 80 -4.20 12.31 -11.18
N LEU A 81 -3.00 11.79 -11.51
CA LEU A 81 -1.75 12.56 -11.46
C LEU A 81 -1.79 13.79 -12.35
N HIS A 82 -2.29 13.67 -13.57
CA HIS A 82 -2.51 14.80 -14.47
C HIS A 82 -3.49 15.82 -13.86
N GLY A 83 -4.58 15.35 -13.24
CA GLY A 83 -5.58 16.22 -12.61
C GLY A 83 -5.05 17.02 -11.42
N VAL A 84 -4.07 16.49 -10.68
CA VAL A 84 -3.43 17.17 -9.54
C VAL A 84 -2.12 17.88 -9.92
N GLY A 85 -1.75 17.88 -11.21
CA GLY A 85 -0.54 18.55 -11.71
C GLY A 85 0.77 17.85 -11.33
N LEU A 86 0.75 16.55 -11.04
CA LEU A 86 1.95 15.77 -10.74
C LEU A 86 2.50 15.07 -12.00
N PRO A 87 3.82 14.80 -12.06
CA PRO A 87 4.41 14.02 -13.15
C PRO A 87 3.73 12.66 -13.33
N THR A 88 3.31 12.36 -14.56
CA THR A 88 2.63 11.10 -14.90
C THR A 88 3.58 9.98 -15.32
N ASP A 89 4.80 10.35 -15.70
CA ASP A 89 5.80 9.39 -16.17
C ASP A 89 6.63 8.85 -15.01
N PRO A 90 6.92 7.53 -15.01
CA PRO A 90 7.73 6.93 -13.98
C PRO A 90 9.17 7.47 -14.04
N PRO A 91 9.88 7.54 -12.90
CA PRO A 91 11.30 7.88 -12.90
C PRO A 91 12.09 6.84 -13.71
N PRO A 92 13.21 7.24 -14.34
CA PRO A 92 14.05 6.31 -15.08
C PRO A 92 14.57 5.20 -14.17
N LEU A 93 14.58 3.97 -14.67
CA LEU A 93 15.11 2.83 -13.94
C LEU A 93 16.63 3.00 -13.78
N LEU A 94 17.09 3.07 -12.54
CA LEU A 94 18.51 3.06 -12.21
C LEU A 94 19.04 1.62 -12.20
N PRO A 95 20.32 1.38 -12.56
CA PRO A 95 20.92 0.07 -12.45
C PRO A 95 20.86 -0.44 -11.00
N ALA A 96 20.77 -1.75 -10.84
CA ALA A 96 20.79 -2.38 -9.51
C ALA A 96 22.06 -1.97 -8.75
N ARG A 97 21.93 -1.71 -7.44
CA ARG A 97 23.07 -1.40 -6.59
C ARG A 97 24.05 -2.57 -6.64
N ALA A 98 25.32 -2.28 -6.91
CA ALA A 98 26.38 -3.28 -6.86
C ALA A 98 26.43 -3.93 -5.46
N PRO A 99 26.76 -5.23 -5.36
CA PRO A 99 26.95 -5.88 -4.07
C PRO A 99 27.99 -5.11 -3.23
N PRO A 100 27.87 -5.10 -1.90
CA PRO A 100 28.87 -4.48 -1.05
C PRO A 100 30.22 -5.13 -1.34
N GLN A 101 31.23 -4.32 -1.71
CA GLN A 101 32.58 -4.82 -1.94
C GLN A 101 33.13 -5.29 -0.59
N GLN A 102 33.22 -6.61 -0.42
CA GLN A 102 33.92 -7.17 0.73
C GLN A 102 35.40 -6.88 0.51
N GLY A 103 35.99 -6.05 1.39
CA GLY A 103 37.41 -5.74 1.39
C GLY A 103 38.21 -7.03 1.52
N GLY A 104 38.74 -7.50 0.39
CA GLY A 104 39.59 -8.67 0.30
C GLY A 104 41.03 -8.30 0.56
N ASP A 105 41.35 -7.89 1.78
CA ASP A 105 42.72 -7.75 2.27
C ASP A 105 42.90 -8.69 3.48
N PHE A 106 42.94 -9.99 3.20
CA PHE A 106 43.35 -11.03 4.17
C PHE A 106 44.46 -11.87 3.55
N ALA A 107 45.63 -11.27 3.31
CA ALA A 107 46.87 -11.99 3.04
C ALA A 107 48.05 -11.15 3.53
N GLY A 108 48.46 -11.42 4.77
CA GLY A 108 49.81 -11.16 5.28
C GLY A 108 50.58 -12.46 5.34
#